data_AF-A0A166ZTL9-F1
#
_entry.id   AF-A0A166ZTL9-F1
#
_cell.length_a   1.000
_cell.length_b   1.000
_cell.length_c   1.000
_cell.angle_alpha   90.00
_cell.angle_beta   90.00
_cell.angle_gamma   90.00
#
_symmetry.space_group_name_H-M   'P 1'
#
loop_
_entity.id
_entity.type
_entity.pdbx_description
1 polymer ?
#
loop_
_entity_poly.entity_id
_entity_poly.type
_entity_poly.pdbx_seq_one_letter_code
_entity_poly.pdbx_strand_id
1 'polypeptide(L)'
;MTLALLGVGAARAQNYLGRAAVPLIKLPAASSSPNGPYRGMILVNPGGPGASGIELARNNGTTVQAVAGSNYDIVGFDPRGVGLSEPRPNCSSGILLPRNEALSQRDAPRFVDKYYQQFIDSARSSASVAKFRPAPILKLGHI
;
A
#
# COMPACT_ATOMS: atom_id res chain seq x y z
N MET A 1 -16.06 -3.83 10.69
CA MET A 1 -15.02 -3.05 10.00
C MET A 1 -15.69 -1.92 9.24
N THR A 2 -15.04 -0.76 9.10
CA THR A 2 -15.54 0.37 8.30
C THR A 2 -14.46 0.83 7.33
N LEU A 3 -14.80 1.09 6.07
CA LEU A 3 -13.89 1.57 5.02
C LEU A 3 -14.22 3.04 4.66
N ALA A 4 -13.19 3.85 4.45
CA ALA A 4 -13.32 5.25 4.01
C ALA A 4 -12.20 5.62 3.02
N LEU A 5 -12.38 6.70 2.25
CA LEU A 5 -11.35 7.26 1.37
C LEU A 5 -10.93 8.64 1.84
N LEU A 6 -9.62 8.88 1.88
CA LEU A 6 -9.01 10.16 2.18
C LEU A 6 -8.39 10.77 0.92
N GLY A 7 -8.87 11.93 0.51
CA GLY A 7 -8.26 12.71 -0.57
C GLY A 7 -6.99 13.42 -0.08
N VAL A 8 -5.84 13.13 -0.71
CA VAL A 8 -4.55 13.74 -0.39
C VAL A 8 -3.99 14.42 -1.65
N GLY A 9 -3.47 15.64 -1.52
CA GLY A 9 -2.79 16.30 -2.65
C GLY A 9 -1.50 15.58 -3.02
N ALA A 10 -1.29 15.28 -4.31
CA ALA A 10 0.04 14.93 -4.81
C ALA A 10 0.84 16.24 -5.03
N ALA A 11 2.08 16.33 -4.59
CA ALA A 11 2.80 17.60 -4.48
C ALA A 11 3.25 18.23 -5.84
N ARG A 12 3.56 19.52 -5.72
CA ARG A 12 3.78 20.64 -6.67
C ARG A 12 4.87 20.46 -7.74
N ALA A 13 4.70 19.54 -8.69
CA ALA A 13 5.40 19.61 -9.97
C ALA A 13 4.47 20.27 -11.00
N GLN A 14 4.96 21.35 -11.62
CA GLN A 14 4.22 22.25 -12.49
C GLN A 14 3.38 21.46 -13.53
N ASN A 15 2.05 21.63 -13.48
CA ASN A 15 1.04 21.21 -14.47
C ASN A 15 0.33 19.84 -14.33
N TYR A 16 0.35 19.19 -13.17
CA TYR A 16 -0.61 18.10 -12.88
C TYR A 16 -1.35 18.34 -11.55
N LEU A 17 -2.63 18.75 -11.60
CA LEU A 17 -3.53 18.84 -10.45
C LEU A 17 -3.96 17.44 -9.95
N GLY A 18 -2.99 16.56 -9.68
CA GLY A 18 -3.25 15.18 -9.28
C GLY A 18 -3.67 15.11 -7.81
N ARG A 19 -4.91 14.66 -7.54
CA ARG A 19 -5.30 14.17 -6.21
C ARG A 19 -5.02 12.66 -6.15
N ALA A 20 -4.50 12.21 -5.02
CA ALA A 20 -4.47 10.78 -4.69
C ALA A 20 -5.64 10.47 -3.74
N ALA A 21 -6.32 9.37 -3.98
CA ALA A 21 -7.30 8.82 -3.05
C ALA A 21 -6.65 7.67 -2.28
N VAL A 22 -6.55 7.83 -0.95
CA VAL A 22 -5.93 6.88 -0.04
C VAL A 22 -7.03 6.24 0.82
N PRO A 23 -7.36 4.95 0.61
CA PRO A 23 -8.38 4.29 1.38
C PRO A 23 -7.83 3.81 2.72
N LEU A 24 -8.71 3.82 3.72
CA LEU A 24 -8.43 3.41 5.10
C LEU A 24 -9.56 2.54 5.63
N ILE A 25 -9.21 1.47 6.34
CA ILE A 25 -10.13 0.58 7.02
C ILE A 25 -9.91 0.66 8.52
N LYS A 26 -10.99 0.56 9.30
CA LYS A 26 -10.98 0.58 10.76
C LYS A 26 -11.62 -0.68 11.33
N LEU A 27 -10.89 -1.38 12.19
CA LEU A 27 -11.44 -2.27 13.20
C LEU A 27 -11.70 -1.43 14.47
N PRO A 28 -12.97 -1.26 14.88
CA PRO A 28 -13.27 -0.43 16.03
C PRO A 28 -12.74 -1.03 17.35
N ALA A 29 -12.42 -0.16 18.30
CA ALA A 29 -12.27 -0.55 19.70
C ALA A 29 -13.55 -1.26 20.21
N ALA A 30 -13.38 -2.22 21.11
CA ALA A 30 -14.48 -2.89 21.77
C ALA A 30 -15.19 -1.93 22.74
N SER A 31 -16.52 -1.82 22.64
CA SER A 31 -17.35 -0.96 23.50
C SER A 31 -17.24 -1.31 24.99
N SER A 32 -16.89 -2.56 25.31
CA SER A 32 -16.69 -3.07 26.67
C SER A 32 -15.32 -3.71 26.82
N SER A 33 -14.25 -2.94 26.52
CA SER A 33 -12.88 -3.46 26.59
C SER A 33 -12.43 -3.72 28.03
N PRO A 34 -11.83 -4.89 28.34
CA PRO A 34 -11.18 -5.13 29.63
C PRO A 34 -9.91 -4.29 29.83
N ASN A 35 -9.42 -3.63 28.78
CA ASN A 35 -8.24 -2.77 28.82
C ASN A 35 -8.57 -1.32 29.25
N GLY A 36 -9.83 -1.03 29.62
CA GLY A 36 -10.31 0.27 30.07
C GLY A 36 -11.02 1.08 28.98
N PRO A 37 -11.23 2.39 29.18
CA PRO A 37 -11.93 3.24 28.22
C PRO A 37 -11.16 3.36 26.91
N TYR A 38 -11.82 3.87 25.86
CA TYR A 38 -11.21 4.12 24.56
C TYR A 38 -9.94 4.97 24.67
N ARG A 39 -8.87 4.56 23.97
CA ARG A 39 -7.54 5.20 24.03
C ARG A 39 -7.06 5.82 22.73
N GLY A 40 -7.87 5.78 21.67
CA GLY A 40 -7.53 6.36 20.38
C GLY A 40 -7.30 5.31 19.29
N MET A 41 -6.56 5.71 18.26
CA MET A 41 -6.30 4.90 17.08
C MET A 41 -4.83 4.50 16.96
N ILE A 42 -4.60 3.28 16.49
CA ILE A 42 -3.29 2.77 16.10
C ILE A 42 -3.30 2.60 14.58
N LEU A 43 -2.44 3.37 13.92
CA LEU A 43 -2.23 3.27 12.48
C LEU A 43 -1.21 2.16 12.19
N VAL A 44 -1.59 1.18 11.39
CA VAL A 44 -0.72 0.05 11.02
C VAL A 44 -0.30 0.13 9.56
N ASN A 45 0.95 -0.27 9.30
CA ASN A 45 1.51 -0.41 7.97
C ASN A 45 2.35 -1.71 7.91
N PRO A 46 2.03 -2.66 7.02
CA PRO A 46 2.66 -4.00 6.97
C PRO A 46 4.15 -3.99 6.58
N GLY A 47 4.67 -2.86 6.13
CA GLY A 47 6.04 -2.76 5.60
C GLY A 47 6.10 -3.05 4.10
N GLY A 48 7.20 -3.65 3.63
CA GLY A 48 7.49 -3.76 2.20
C GLY A 48 8.17 -2.49 1.66
N PRO A 49 7.94 -2.15 0.39
CA PRO A 49 6.76 -1.36 0.03
C PRO A 49 5.81 -2.11 -0.93
N GLY A 50 4.57 -1.64 -1.06
CA GLY A 50 3.58 -2.24 -1.97
C GLY A 50 2.60 -3.22 -1.32
N ALA A 51 2.74 -3.49 -0.02
CA ALA A 51 1.78 -4.28 0.74
C ALA A 51 0.57 -3.43 1.19
N SER A 52 -0.63 -4.02 1.16
CA SER A 52 -1.88 -3.35 1.53
C SER A 52 -2.04 -3.26 3.05
N GLY A 53 -2.14 -2.05 3.58
CA GLY A 53 -2.48 -1.85 4.99
C GLY A 53 -3.95 -2.14 5.28
N ILE A 54 -4.84 -2.02 4.29
CA ILE A 54 -6.23 -2.49 4.41
C ILE A 54 -6.26 -4.00 4.67
N GLU A 55 -5.49 -4.78 3.90
CA GLU A 55 -5.43 -6.22 4.06
C GLU A 55 -4.81 -6.62 5.40
N LEU A 56 -3.76 -5.93 5.84
CA LEU A 56 -3.19 -6.12 7.18
C LEU A 56 -4.23 -5.91 8.28
N ALA A 57 -4.93 -4.76 8.28
CA ALA A 57 -5.92 -4.47 9.31
C ALA A 57 -7.11 -5.43 9.24
N ARG A 58 -7.49 -5.89 8.03
CA ARG A 58 -8.57 -6.87 7.86
C ARG A 58 -8.20 -8.23 8.43
N ASN A 59 -7.00 -8.73 8.13
CA ASN A 59 -6.60 -10.10 8.43
C ASN A 59 -5.96 -10.23 9.82
N ASN A 60 -5.30 -9.17 10.32
CA ASN A 60 -4.52 -9.21 11.57
C ASN A 60 -4.97 -8.17 12.61
N GLY A 61 -6.00 -7.36 12.33
CA GLY A 61 -6.45 -6.32 13.25
C GLY A 61 -6.79 -6.82 14.66
N THR A 62 -7.42 -7.99 14.77
CA THR A 62 -7.74 -8.63 16.06
C THR A 62 -6.49 -9.10 16.79
N THR A 63 -5.49 -9.62 16.07
CA THR A 63 -4.17 -9.96 16.64
C THR A 63 -3.46 -8.71 17.16
N VAL A 64 -3.53 -7.60 16.42
CA VAL A 64 -2.97 -6.32 16.88
C VAL A 64 -3.70 -5.83 18.13
N GLN A 65 -5.04 -5.89 18.20
CA GLN A 65 -5.79 -5.54 19.41
C GLN A 65 -5.47 -6.45 20.60
N ALA A 66 -5.19 -7.74 20.38
CA ALA A 66 -4.84 -8.66 21.46
C ALA A 66 -3.53 -8.25 22.17
N VAL A 67 -2.60 -7.63 21.43
CA VAL A 67 -1.32 -7.16 21.99
C VAL A 67 -1.42 -5.72 22.50
N ALA A 68 -2.01 -4.81 21.71
CA ALA A 68 -2.04 -3.39 22.02
C ALA A 68 -3.16 -3.00 23.01
N GLY A 69 -4.22 -3.80 23.08
CA GLY A 69 -5.43 -3.52 23.84
C GLY A 69 -6.65 -3.37 22.93
N SER A 70 -7.76 -3.98 23.34
CA SER A 70 -9.04 -3.90 22.62
C SER A 70 -9.75 -2.54 22.75
N ASN A 71 -9.19 -1.60 23.52
CA ASN A 71 -9.65 -0.22 23.64
C ASN A 71 -9.01 0.75 22.63
N TYR A 72 -8.29 0.24 21.64
CA TYR A 72 -7.80 0.99 20.49
C TYR A 72 -8.57 0.64 19.22
N ASP A 73 -8.83 1.64 18.39
CA ASP A 73 -9.15 1.41 16.98
C ASP A 73 -7.89 0.95 16.25
N ILE A 74 -7.97 -0.10 15.44
CA ILE A 74 -6.88 -0.48 14.52
C ILE A 74 -7.22 0.02 13.13
N VAL A 75 -6.37 0.90 12.61
CA VAL A 75 -6.57 1.57 11.32
C VAL A 75 -5.49 1.14 10.36
N GLY A 76 -5.88 0.52 9.25
CA GLY A 76 -4.98 0.19 8.14
C GLY A 76 -5.28 1.08 6.94
N PHE A 77 -4.27 1.45 6.16
CA PHE A 77 -4.45 2.23 4.94
C PHE A 77 -3.55 1.71 3.83
N ASP A 78 -3.97 1.89 2.59
CA ASP A 78 -3.11 1.56 1.45
C ASP A 78 -2.30 2.80 1.06
N PRO A 79 -0.96 2.81 1.16
CA PRO A 79 -0.16 3.94 0.71
C PRO A 79 -0.44 4.28 -0.78
N ARG A 80 -0.08 5.49 -1.20
CA ARG A 80 -0.30 5.94 -2.59
C ARG A 80 0.23 4.91 -3.61
N GLY A 81 -0.59 4.57 -4.60
CA GLY A 81 -0.24 3.59 -5.64
C GLY A 81 -0.26 2.13 -5.21
N VAL A 82 -0.66 1.82 -3.97
CA VAL A 82 -0.76 0.46 -3.42
C VAL A 82 -2.22 0.05 -3.28
N GLY A 83 -2.51 -1.24 -3.46
CA GLY A 83 -3.85 -1.79 -3.17
C GLY A 83 -4.99 -1.01 -3.82
N LEU A 84 -5.92 -0.51 -3.01
CA LEU A 84 -7.08 0.26 -3.45
C LEU A 84 -6.80 1.77 -3.62
N SER A 85 -5.58 2.24 -3.35
CA SER A 85 -5.21 3.64 -3.59
C SER A 85 -5.21 3.99 -5.08
N GLU A 86 -5.69 5.19 -5.38
CA GLU A 86 -5.71 5.74 -6.72
C GLU A 86 -4.92 7.06 -6.80
N PRO A 87 -4.25 7.35 -7.93
CA PRO A 87 -4.09 6.49 -9.10
C PRO A 87 -3.11 5.32 -8.85
N ARG A 88 -3.33 4.18 -9.52
CA ARG A 88 -2.39 3.05 -9.48
C ARG A 88 -1.32 3.18 -10.57
N PRO A 89 -0.03 2.96 -10.23
CA PRO A 89 1.02 2.87 -11.24
C PRO A 89 0.82 1.59 -12.05
N ASN A 90 0.89 1.71 -13.37
CA ASN A 90 0.94 0.58 -14.27
C ASN A 90 2.32 0.54 -14.93
N CYS A 91 3.14 -0.40 -14.47
CA CYS A 91 4.49 -0.63 -15.00
C CYS A 91 4.54 -1.84 -15.95
N SER A 92 3.45 -2.58 -16.14
CA SER A 92 3.43 -3.78 -17.01
C SER A 92 3.14 -3.46 -18.47
N SER A 93 2.59 -2.28 -18.75
CA SER A 93 2.27 -1.85 -20.11
C SER A 93 3.54 -1.36 -20.82
N GLY A 94 4.30 -2.28 -21.42
CA GLY A 94 5.49 -1.97 -22.23
C GLY A 94 6.79 -2.62 -21.76
N ILE A 95 6.77 -3.44 -20.69
CA ILE A 95 7.90 -4.33 -20.38
C ILE A 95 7.87 -5.48 -21.41
N LEU A 96 8.74 -5.39 -22.43
CA LEU A 96 9.01 -6.46 -23.40
C LEU A 96 10.11 -7.42 -22.93
N LEU A 97 10.51 -7.34 -21.65
CA LEU A 97 11.50 -8.28 -21.11
C LEU A 97 10.80 -9.60 -20.78
N PRO A 98 11.26 -10.74 -21.31
CA PRO A 98 10.72 -12.04 -20.91
C PRO A 98 10.83 -12.18 -19.39
N ARG A 99 9.75 -12.65 -18.75
CA ARG A 99 9.75 -12.98 -17.33
C ARG A 99 10.82 -14.05 -17.11
N ASN A 100 11.98 -13.65 -16.60
CA ASN A 100 13.08 -14.56 -16.34
C ASN A 100 12.81 -15.32 -15.03
N GLU A 101 12.20 -16.50 -15.15
CA GLU A 101 11.96 -17.48 -14.06
C GLU A 101 13.24 -17.78 -13.24
N ALA A 102 14.42 -17.58 -13.83
CA ALA A 102 15.73 -17.76 -13.19
C ALA A 102 16.03 -16.80 -12.02
N LEU A 103 15.24 -15.75 -11.81
CA LEU A 103 15.39 -14.81 -10.68
C LEU A 103 14.74 -15.32 -9.38
N SER A 104 13.93 -16.38 -9.42
CA SER A 104 13.23 -16.92 -8.24
C SER A 104 14.10 -17.85 -7.38
N GLN A 105 15.32 -18.21 -7.79
CA GLN A 105 16.04 -19.38 -7.26
C GLN A 105 17.51 -19.14 -6.88
N ARG A 106 17.99 -17.90 -6.68
CA ARG A 106 19.43 -17.68 -6.42
C ARG A 106 19.74 -16.93 -5.12
N ASP A 107 20.60 -17.54 -4.31
CA ASP A 107 21.32 -16.93 -3.20
C ASP A 107 22.34 -15.89 -3.73
N ALA A 108 22.30 -14.67 -3.19
CA ALA A 108 23.07 -13.54 -3.70
C ALA A 108 24.42 -13.34 -2.97
N PRO A 109 25.58 -13.36 -3.66
CA PRO A 109 26.85 -12.91 -3.11
C PRO A 109 27.00 -11.38 -3.18
N ARG A 110 27.76 -10.80 -2.24
CA ARG A 110 28.02 -9.34 -2.16
C ARG A 110 29.14 -8.89 -3.11
N PHE A 111 28.83 -7.78 -3.80
CA PHE A 111 29.66 -6.80 -4.53
C PHE A 111 29.82 -6.92 -6.07
N VAL A 112 29.38 -5.81 -6.71
CA VAL A 112 29.31 -5.34 -8.11
C VAL A 112 30.14 -6.05 -9.19
N ASP A 113 29.47 -6.70 -10.16
CA ASP A 113 29.33 -6.26 -11.56
C ASP A 113 28.42 -7.22 -12.35
N LYS A 114 27.80 -6.76 -13.46
CA LYS A 114 26.76 -7.44 -14.30
C LYS A 114 25.45 -7.87 -13.60
N TYR A 115 25.50 -8.38 -12.37
CA TYR A 115 24.34 -8.79 -11.59
C TYR A 115 23.36 -7.63 -11.36
N TYR A 116 23.87 -6.49 -10.87
CA TYR A 116 23.05 -5.29 -10.66
C TYR A 116 22.62 -4.60 -11.95
N GLN A 117 23.34 -4.77 -13.07
CA GLN A 117 22.99 -4.11 -14.32
C GLN A 117 21.63 -4.58 -14.84
N GLN A 118 21.30 -5.86 -14.66
CA GLN A 118 19.98 -6.36 -15.04
C GLN A 118 18.86 -5.77 -14.17
N PHE A 119 19.08 -5.59 -12.87
CA PHE A 119 18.12 -4.90 -12.00
C PHE A 119 18.01 -3.42 -12.33
N ILE A 120 19.13 -2.77 -12.69
CA ILE A 120 19.16 -1.36 -13.11
C ILE A 120 18.44 -1.18 -14.44
N ASP A 121 18.65 -2.05 -15.43
CA ASP A 121 18.00 -2.00 -16.74
C ASP A 121 16.51 -2.37 -16.64
N SER A 122 16.18 -3.35 -15.79
CA SER A 122 14.79 -3.68 -15.45
C SER A 122 14.10 -2.51 -14.73
N ALA A 123 14.79 -1.84 -13.79
CA ALA A 123 14.27 -0.66 -13.12
C ALA A 123 14.10 0.52 -14.11
N ARG A 124 15.05 0.73 -15.02
CA ARG A 124 14.97 1.76 -16.08
C ARG A 124 13.82 1.51 -17.05
N SER A 125 13.67 0.26 -17.52
CA SER A 125 12.58 -0.12 -18.41
C SER A 125 11.21 -0.09 -17.72
N SER A 126 11.15 -0.43 -16.43
CA SER A 126 9.94 -0.27 -15.62
C SER A 126 9.60 1.19 -15.37
N ALA A 127 10.61 2.02 -15.12
CA ALA A 127 10.45 3.46 -14.90
C ALA A 127 10.03 4.19 -16.19
N SER A 128 10.56 3.79 -17.35
CA SER A 128 10.22 4.42 -18.64
C SER A 128 8.78 4.17 -19.08
N VAL A 129 8.13 3.13 -18.55
CA VAL A 129 6.73 2.79 -18.86
C VAL A 129 5.76 3.10 -17.73
N ALA A 130 6.24 3.54 -16.57
CA ALA A 130 5.42 3.84 -15.41
C ALA A 130 4.42 4.97 -15.74
N LYS A 131 3.17 4.59 -15.96
CA LYS A 131 2.06 5.53 -16.18
C LYS A 131 1.04 5.39 -15.06
N PHE A 132 0.61 6.50 -14.49
CA PHE A 132 -0.52 6.53 -13.58
C PHE A 132 -1.81 6.51 -14.38
N ARG A 133 -2.69 5.56 -14.09
CA ARG A 133 -4.05 5.60 -14.66
C ARG A 133 -4.86 6.66 -13.90
N PRO A 134 -5.49 7.64 -14.59
CA PRO A 134 -6.35 8.60 -13.92
C PRO A 134 -7.49 7.87 -13.19
N ALA A 135 -7.70 8.26 -11.95
CA ALA A 135 -8.74 7.75 -11.06
C ALA A 135 -10.13 8.24 -11.50
N PRO A 136 -11.12 7.37 -11.78
CA PRO A 136 -12.51 7.80 -11.76
C PRO A 136 -12.88 8.18 -10.32
N ILE A 137 -13.63 9.27 -10.12
CA ILE A 137 -14.09 9.68 -8.79
C ILE A 137 -15.01 8.58 -8.23
N LEU A 138 -14.49 7.73 -7.35
CA LEU A 138 -15.26 6.67 -6.70
C LEU A 138 -16.36 7.27 -5.82
N LYS A 139 -17.63 6.95 -6.12
CA LYS A 139 -18.75 7.16 -5.20
C LYS A 139 -18.68 6.10 -4.10
N LEU A 140 -18.75 6.53 -2.83
CA LEU A 140 -18.86 5.65 -1.66
C LEU A 140 -20.03 4.67 -1.88
N GLY A 141 -19.73 3.37 -1.95
CA GLY A 141 -20.70 2.29 -1.87
C GLY A 141 -20.55 1.57 -0.54
N HIS A 142 -21.67 1.31 0.13
CA HIS A 142 -21.73 0.50 1.35
C HIS A 142 -21.41 -0.95 1.00
N ILE A 143 -20.55 -1.59 1.80
CA ILE A 143 -20.35 -3.04 1.86
C ILE A 143 -20.69 -3.46 3.29
#